data_AF-A0A914VSI2-F1
#
_entry.id   AF-A0A914VSI2-F1
#
_cell.length_a   1.000
_cell.length_b   1.000
_cell.length_c   1.000
_cell.angle_alpha   90.00
_cell.angle_beta   90.00
_cell.angle_gamma   90.00
#
_symmetry.space_group_name_H-M   'P 1'
#
loop_
_entity.id
_entity.type
_entity.pdbx_description
1 polymer ?
#
loop_
_entity_poly.entity_id
_entity_poly.type
_entity_poly.pdbx_seq_one_letter_code
_entity_poly.pdbx_strand_id
1 'polypeptide(L)'
;MTFAERLAARQNFRLHTGNINNYGELKMKGYKNSAEELLQCLKLQLSNWTPRENELKDSGTILLPKDNANDVLGDHDDRDSLKITLKVFLSRVDFEQVQQCLEATFEQLGTDHVEQLIVAFPPIQLDLPASASDAEEAAAWLEKVKGVWKQLETLVAKNQAFSLGVADLEVEQLKALFEWAEDVKPCIDHYNMDGCCA
;
A
#
# COMPACT_ATOMS: atom_id res chain seq x y z
N MET A 1 4.39 -16.49 -29.17
CA MET A 1 4.65 -16.73 -27.75
C MET A 1 3.36 -16.43 -27.01
N THR A 2 2.83 -17.40 -26.27
CA THR A 2 1.57 -17.28 -25.51
C THR A 2 1.74 -16.39 -24.28
N PHE A 3 0.63 -16.01 -23.65
CA PHE A 3 0.61 -15.23 -22.41
C PHE A 3 1.43 -15.92 -21.33
N ALA A 4 1.22 -17.23 -21.17
CA ALA A 4 1.91 -18.04 -20.18
C ALA A 4 3.43 -18.08 -20.44
N GLU A 5 3.86 -18.23 -21.70
CA GLU A 5 5.28 -18.20 -22.07
C GLU A 5 5.90 -16.81 -21.84
N ARG A 6 5.18 -15.73 -22.21
CA ARG A 6 5.63 -14.35 -22.00
C ARG A 6 5.71 -14.00 -20.51
N LEU A 7 4.82 -14.55 -19.69
CA LEU A 7 4.84 -14.34 -18.24
C LEU A 7 5.96 -15.17 -17.59
N ALA A 8 6.11 -16.45 -17.96
CA ALA A 8 7.14 -17.33 -17.42
C ALA A 8 8.57 -16.86 -17.75
N ALA A 9 8.75 -16.13 -18.85
CA ALA A 9 10.04 -15.53 -19.20
C ALA A 9 10.43 -14.31 -18.33
N ARG A 10 9.53 -13.81 -17.46
CA ARG A 10 9.78 -12.64 -16.62
C ARG A 10 10.15 -13.04 -15.20
N GLN A 11 11.12 -12.32 -14.64
CA GLN A 11 11.49 -12.43 -13.22
C GLN A 11 10.50 -11.69 -12.31
N ASN A 12 9.95 -10.57 -12.80
CA ASN A 12 9.01 -9.71 -12.07
C ASN A 12 7.86 -9.31 -13.00
N PHE A 13 6.66 -9.13 -12.43
CA PHE A 13 5.50 -8.60 -13.13
C PHE A 13 4.69 -7.71 -12.19
N ARG A 14 3.89 -6.81 -12.77
CA ARG A 14 2.94 -5.96 -12.03
C ARG A 14 1.52 -6.44 -12.32
N LEU A 15 0.68 -6.54 -11.31
CA LEU A 15 -0.74 -6.84 -11.48
C LEU A 15 -1.54 -5.54 -11.32
N HIS A 16 -2.13 -5.07 -12.41
CA HIS A 16 -3.02 -3.91 -12.38
C HIS A 16 -4.44 -4.40 -12.13
N THR A 17 -4.95 -4.16 -10.94
CA THR A 17 -6.26 -4.64 -10.49
C THR A 17 -7.43 -3.73 -10.87
N GLY A 18 -7.19 -2.56 -11.43
CA GLY A 18 -8.28 -1.61 -11.66
C GLY A 18 -8.67 -0.86 -10.38
N ASN A 19 -9.72 -0.05 -10.45
CA ASN A 19 -10.27 0.65 -9.29
C ASN A 19 -10.96 -0.31 -8.31
N ILE A 20 -10.28 -0.64 -7.22
CA ILE A 20 -10.81 -1.51 -6.16
C ILE A 20 -12.08 -0.95 -5.50
N ASN A 21 -12.37 0.36 -5.62
CA ASN A 21 -13.61 0.94 -5.11
C ASN A 21 -14.86 0.47 -5.87
N ASN A 22 -14.72 -0.20 -7.02
CA ASN A 22 -15.86 -0.78 -7.73
C ASN A 22 -16.44 -2.01 -6.99
N TYR A 23 -15.73 -2.53 -5.99
CA TYR A 23 -16.14 -3.72 -5.23
C TYR A 23 -16.76 -3.28 -3.89
N GLY A 24 -18.10 -3.25 -3.83
CA GLY A 24 -18.83 -2.86 -2.63
C GLY A 24 -18.52 -3.75 -1.42
N GLU A 25 -18.22 -5.03 -1.65
CA GLU A 25 -17.82 -6.00 -0.63
C GLU A 25 -16.54 -5.61 0.09
N LEU A 26 -15.62 -4.92 -0.60
CA LEU A 26 -14.38 -4.42 0.01
C LEU A 26 -14.61 -3.25 0.96
N LYS A 27 -15.69 -2.49 0.75
CA LYS A 27 -16.02 -1.30 1.55
C LYS A 27 -16.82 -1.63 2.80
N MET A 28 -17.57 -2.72 2.78
CA MET A 28 -18.50 -3.08 3.87
C MET A 28 -17.92 -4.07 4.86
N LYS A 29 -16.76 -4.66 4.57
CA LYS A 29 -16.16 -5.71 5.39
C LYS A 29 -14.96 -5.18 6.15
N GLY A 30 -14.93 -5.41 7.46
CA GLY A 30 -13.72 -5.27 8.26
C GLY A 30 -12.75 -6.42 7.99
N TYR A 31 -11.46 -6.11 7.88
CA TYR A 31 -10.37 -7.07 7.69
C TYR A 31 -9.49 -7.12 8.92
N LYS A 32 -9.14 -8.30 9.41
CA LYS A 32 -8.32 -8.45 10.62
C LYS A 32 -7.05 -7.61 10.59
N ASN A 33 -6.42 -7.51 9.42
CA ASN A 33 -5.24 -6.70 9.16
C ASN A 33 -5.07 -6.48 7.64
N SER A 34 -4.07 -5.66 7.31
CA SER A 34 -3.68 -5.30 5.95
C SER A 34 -3.33 -6.51 5.06
N ALA A 35 -2.82 -7.61 5.63
CA ALA A 35 -2.55 -8.82 4.85
C ALA A 35 -3.87 -9.53 4.43
N GLU A 36 -4.86 -9.58 5.31
CA GLU A 36 -6.19 -10.10 4.96
C GLU A 36 -6.89 -9.18 3.94
N GLU A 37 -6.83 -7.87 4.13
CA GLU A 37 -7.36 -6.89 3.17
C GLU A 37 -6.79 -7.14 1.77
N LEU A 38 -5.45 -7.18 1.64
CA LEU A 38 -4.77 -7.44 0.38
C LEU A 38 -5.19 -8.78 -0.25
N LEU A 39 -5.29 -9.84 0.56
CA LEU A 39 -5.72 -11.16 0.08
C LEU A 39 -7.14 -11.12 -0.49
N GLN A 40 -8.06 -10.42 0.16
CA GLN A 40 -9.46 -10.33 -0.29
C GLN A 40 -9.59 -9.47 -1.54
N CYS A 41 -8.84 -8.36 -1.63
CA CYS A 41 -8.71 -7.57 -2.86
C CYS A 41 -8.26 -8.46 -4.03
N LEU A 42 -7.17 -9.21 -3.87
CA LEU A 42 -6.67 -10.10 -4.92
C LEU A 42 -7.67 -11.21 -5.28
N LYS A 43 -8.32 -11.83 -4.31
CA LYS A 43 -9.33 -12.87 -4.57
C LYS A 43 -10.50 -12.35 -5.40
N LEU A 44 -11.03 -11.17 -5.08
CA LEU A 44 -12.15 -10.58 -5.81
C LEU A 44 -11.73 -10.17 -7.22
N GLN A 45 -10.55 -9.60 -7.37
CA GLN A 45 -10.02 -9.16 -8.66
C GLN A 45 -9.73 -10.32 -9.60
N LEU A 46 -9.11 -11.38 -9.07
CA LEU A 46 -8.80 -12.60 -9.81
C LEU A 46 -10.01 -13.53 -9.94
N SER A 47 -11.14 -13.24 -9.28
CA SER A 47 -12.35 -14.05 -9.42
C SER A 47 -12.83 -14.02 -10.87
N ASN A 48 -12.91 -15.22 -11.46
CA ASN A 48 -13.29 -15.42 -12.86
C ASN A 48 -12.34 -14.76 -13.88
N TRP A 49 -11.10 -14.43 -13.50
CA TRP A 49 -10.11 -13.96 -14.46
C TRP A 49 -9.68 -15.10 -15.38
N THR A 50 -9.76 -14.84 -16.70
CA THR A 50 -9.22 -15.72 -17.73
C THR A 50 -8.18 -14.90 -18.52
N PRO A 51 -6.88 -15.25 -18.46
CA PRO A 51 -5.83 -14.47 -19.09
C PRO A 51 -6.01 -14.35 -20.60
N ARG A 52 -5.80 -13.13 -21.13
CA ARG A 52 -5.80 -12.86 -22.57
C ARG A 52 -4.44 -12.34 -23.02
N GLU A 53 -4.05 -12.67 -24.25
CA GLU A 53 -2.73 -12.34 -24.81
C GLU A 53 -2.40 -10.83 -24.76
N ASN A 54 -3.39 -9.96 -24.92
CA ASN A 54 -3.24 -8.51 -24.92
C ASN A 54 -3.19 -7.87 -23.52
N GLU A 55 -3.41 -8.63 -22.46
CA GLU A 55 -3.42 -8.13 -21.07
C GLU A 55 -2.01 -7.94 -20.51
N LEU A 56 -1.05 -8.75 -20.97
CA LEU A 56 0.35 -8.58 -20.61
C LEU A 56 1.01 -7.53 -21.50
N LYS A 57 1.31 -6.36 -20.93
CA LYS A 57 2.07 -5.29 -21.57
C LYS A 57 3.55 -5.66 -21.64
N ASP A 58 4.27 -5.01 -22.56
CA ASP A 58 5.72 -5.22 -22.69
C ASP A 58 6.48 -4.78 -21.44
N SER A 59 5.96 -3.78 -20.71
CA SER A 59 6.42 -3.34 -19.39
C SER A 59 6.30 -4.41 -18.29
N GLY A 60 5.68 -5.57 -18.56
CA GLY A 60 5.45 -6.62 -17.57
C GLY A 60 4.24 -6.37 -16.67
N THR A 61 3.42 -5.35 -16.99
CA THR A 61 2.15 -5.12 -16.31
C THR A 61 1.05 -5.99 -16.93
N ILE A 62 0.35 -6.75 -16.10
CA ILE A 62 -0.85 -7.52 -16.44
C ILE A 62 -2.06 -6.64 -16.12
N LEU A 63 -2.82 -6.25 -17.14
CA LEU A 63 -4.07 -5.51 -16.98
C LEU A 63 -5.24 -6.48 -16.78
N LEU A 64 -5.84 -6.49 -15.58
CA LEU A 64 -6.99 -7.36 -15.34
C LEU A 64 -8.25 -6.82 -16.05
N PRO A 65 -8.95 -7.65 -16.84
CA PRO A 65 -9.95 -7.22 -17.83
C PRO A 65 -11.18 -6.50 -17.31
N LYS A 66 -11.41 -6.44 -15.99
CA LYS A 66 -12.65 -5.90 -15.43
C LYS A 66 -12.77 -4.38 -15.56
N ASP A 67 -11.69 -3.62 -15.68
CA ASP A 67 -11.75 -2.14 -15.66
C ASP A 67 -10.74 -1.45 -16.62
N ASN A 68 -10.40 -2.08 -17.75
CA ASN A 68 -9.33 -1.61 -18.65
C ASN A 68 -9.56 -0.27 -19.38
N ALA A 69 -10.70 0.41 -19.23
CA ALA A 69 -11.06 1.55 -20.06
C ALA A 69 -11.01 2.93 -19.37
N ASN A 70 -11.06 3.00 -18.03
CA ASN A 70 -11.35 4.27 -17.32
C ASN A 70 -10.44 4.59 -16.12
N ASP A 71 -9.31 3.88 -15.96
CA ASP A 71 -8.45 4.03 -14.77
C ASP A 71 -7.33 5.07 -14.93
N VAL A 72 -7.20 5.66 -16.12
CA VAL A 72 -6.46 6.91 -16.28
C VAL A 72 -7.40 7.99 -15.77
N LEU A 73 -6.93 8.84 -14.85
CA LEU A 73 -7.59 10.12 -14.58
C LEU A 73 -7.77 10.76 -15.95
N GLY A 74 -8.99 10.83 -16.49
CA GLY A 74 -9.22 11.31 -17.86
C GLY A 74 -8.75 12.75 -18.03
N ASP A 75 -9.22 13.45 -19.08
CA ASP A 75 -9.22 14.92 -19.11
C ASP A 75 -10.16 15.46 -18.00
N HIS A 76 -9.88 15.14 -16.74
CA HIS A 76 -10.42 15.82 -15.59
C HIS A 76 -9.76 17.19 -15.60
N ASP A 77 -10.55 18.22 -15.93
CA ASP A 77 -10.13 19.62 -16.03
C ASP A 77 -9.46 20.19 -14.76
N ASP A 78 -9.36 19.40 -13.67
CA ASP A 78 -8.70 19.83 -12.45
C ASP A 78 -8.17 18.63 -11.64
N ARG A 79 -6.95 18.16 -11.93
CA ARG A 79 -6.25 17.14 -11.11
C ARG A 79 -6.23 17.54 -9.63
N ASP A 80 -6.11 18.84 -9.36
CA ASP A 80 -6.04 19.42 -8.02
C ASP A 80 -7.35 19.26 -7.23
N SER A 81 -8.46 18.92 -7.90
CA SER A 81 -9.74 18.60 -7.25
C SER A 81 -9.81 17.15 -6.73
N LEU A 82 -8.88 16.28 -7.11
CA LEU A 82 -8.86 14.88 -6.72
C LEU A 82 -8.02 14.64 -5.47
N LYS A 83 -8.47 13.69 -4.65
CA LYS A 83 -7.71 13.17 -3.52
C LYS A 83 -7.37 11.70 -3.75
N ILE A 84 -6.12 11.43 -4.06
CA ILE A 84 -5.55 10.09 -4.22
C ILE A 84 -4.92 9.66 -2.90
N THR A 85 -5.41 8.55 -2.35
CA THR A 85 -4.78 7.84 -1.24
C THR A 85 -4.15 6.56 -1.77
N LEU A 86 -2.84 6.42 -1.60
CA LEU A 86 -2.10 5.18 -1.91
C LEU A 86 -1.80 4.44 -0.60
N LYS A 87 -2.26 3.20 -0.47
CA LYS A 87 -1.89 2.29 0.61
C LYS A 87 -0.88 1.26 0.10
N VAL A 88 0.32 1.25 0.68
CA VAL A 88 1.41 0.34 0.32
C VAL A 88 1.50 -0.77 1.37
N PHE A 89 1.37 -2.01 0.92
CA PHE A 89 1.50 -3.22 1.73
C PHE A 89 2.94 -3.74 1.65
N LEU A 90 3.75 -3.47 2.65
CA LEU A 90 5.15 -3.88 2.64
C LEU A 90 5.29 -5.36 2.96
N SER A 91 6.07 -6.08 2.14
CA SER A 91 6.42 -7.48 2.40
C SER A 91 7.65 -7.62 3.30
N ARG A 92 8.48 -6.58 3.33
CA ARG A 92 9.69 -6.42 4.14
C ARG A 92 9.86 -4.95 4.52
N VAL A 93 10.62 -4.67 5.57
CA VAL A 93 10.90 -3.28 6.00
C VAL A 93 11.96 -2.68 5.08
N ASP A 94 11.51 -2.23 3.91
CA ASP A 94 12.37 -1.72 2.83
C ASP A 94 11.63 -0.65 2.04
N PHE A 95 12.24 0.54 2.00
CA PHE A 95 11.71 1.73 1.33
C PHE A 95 11.65 1.57 -0.19
N GLU A 96 12.50 0.72 -0.79
CA GLU A 96 12.50 0.50 -2.23
C GLU A 96 11.12 0.06 -2.75
N GLN A 97 10.39 -0.74 -1.97
CA GLN A 97 9.01 -1.14 -2.32
C GLN A 97 8.05 0.05 -2.39
N VAL A 98 8.18 1.01 -1.48
CA VAL A 98 7.35 2.21 -1.48
C VAL A 98 7.63 3.03 -2.74
N GLN A 99 8.91 3.21 -3.06
CA GLN A 99 9.32 3.96 -4.23
C GLN A 99 8.81 3.30 -5.52
N GLN A 100 8.97 1.98 -5.66
CA GLN A 100 8.46 1.22 -6.80
C GLN A 100 6.93 1.32 -6.94
N CYS A 101 6.20 1.29 -5.81
CA CYS A 101 4.74 1.48 -5.82
C CYS A 101 4.36 2.89 -6.27
N LEU A 102 5.02 3.94 -5.77
CA LEU A 102 4.74 5.32 -6.18
C LEU A 102 5.03 5.54 -7.66
N GLU A 103 6.19 5.10 -8.15
CA GLU A 103 6.56 5.19 -9.57
C GLU A 103 5.51 4.50 -10.46
N ALA A 104 5.06 3.32 -10.07
CA ALA A 104 4.00 2.61 -10.79
C ALA A 104 2.65 3.35 -10.74
N THR A 105 2.28 3.91 -9.58
CA THR A 105 1.04 4.71 -9.43
C THR A 105 1.10 5.98 -10.27
N PHE A 106 2.22 6.68 -10.28
CA PHE A 106 2.43 7.90 -11.08
C PHE A 106 2.36 7.62 -12.57
N GLU A 107 3.05 6.57 -13.04
CA GLU A 107 2.99 6.10 -14.43
C GLU A 107 1.55 5.76 -14.83
N GLN A 108 0.81 5.08 -13.95
CA GLN A 108 -0.54 4.61 -14.23
C GLN A 108 -1.58 5.73 -14.26
N LEU A 109 -1.54 6.63 -13.27
CA LEU A 109 -2.56 7.68 -13.10
C LEU A 109 -2.22 8.96 -13.85
N GLY A 110 -1.00 9.09 -14.41
CA GLY A 110 -0.56 10.32 -15.08
C GLY A 110 -0.38 11.50 -14.12
N THR A 111 0.01 11.22 -12.87
CA THR A 111 0.26 12.21 -11.81
C THR A 111 1.68 12.06 -11.28
N ASP A 112 2.23 13.07 -10.63
CA ASP A 112 3.55 13.04 -9.98
C ASP A 112 3.47 13.04 -8.45
N HIS A 113 2.25 13.06 -7.91
CA HIS A 113 2.00 13.06 -6.47
C HIS A 113 0.68 12.42 -6.07
N VAL A 114 0.61 12.04 -4.78
CA VAL A 114 -0.60 11.61 -4.08
C VAL A 114 -0.85 12.48 -2.85
N GLU A 115 -2.11 12.69 -2.49
CA GLU A 115 -2.47 13.49 -1.31
C GLU A 115 -2.14 12.74 -0.01
N GLN A 116 -2.20 11.41 -0.03
CA GLN A 116 -1.95 10.60 1.16
C GLN A 116 -1.26 9.28 0.81
N LEU A 117 -0.17 9.00 1.50
CA LEU A 117 0.54 7.72 1.45
C LEU A 117 0.39 7.01 2.80
N ILE A 118 -0.22 5.83 2.78
CA ILE A 118 -0.40 4.97 3.95
C ILE A 118 0.51 3.76 3.81
N VAL A 119 1.30 3.44 4.83
CA VAL A 119 2.20 2.29 4.83
C VAL A 119 1.73 1.25 5.85
N ALA A 120 1.45 0.03 5.37
CA ALA A 120 1.25 -1.14 6.20
C ALA A 120 2.60 -1.88 6.33
N PHE A 121 3.18 -1.87 7.52
CA PHE A 121 4.42 -2.60 7.80
C PHE A 121 4.15 -4.11 7.87
N PRO A 122 5.09 -4.96 7.44
CA PRO A 122 4.94 -6.40 7.62
C PRO A 122 5.00 -6.76 9.11
N PRO A 123 4.52 -7.95 9.50
CA PRO A 123 4.84 -8.50 10.82
C PRO A 123 6.36 -8.54 11.03
N ILE A 124 6.82 -7.97 12.15
CA ILE A 124 8.25 -7.91 12.49
C ILE A 124 8.50 -8.83 13.67
N GLN A 125 9.35 -9.83 13.47
CA GLN A 125 9.80 -10.66 14.59
C GLN A 125 10.80 -9.86 15.43
N LEU A 126 10.45 -9.67 16.71
CA LEU A 126 11.33 -9.08 17.70
C LEU A 126 11.98 -10.19 18.53
N ASP A 127 13.24 -9.98 18.89
CA ASP A 127 13.99 -10.86 19.78
C ASP A 127 13.97 -10.25 21.18
N LEU A 128 12.83 -10.43 21.86
CA LEU A 128 12.57 -9.89 23.19
C LEU A 128 12.15 -11.02 24.13
N PRO A 129 12.44 -10.91 25.44
CA PRO A 129 11.95 -11.87 26.41
C PRO A 129 10.42 -11.82 26.46
N ALA A 130 9.78 -12.96 26.77
CA ALA A 130 8.31 -13.03 26.90
C ALA A 130 7.72 -12.17 28.04
N SER A 131 8.59 -11.57 28.87
CA SER A 131 8.23 -10.62 29.93
C SER A 131 8.36 -9.16 29.50
N ALA A 132 8.70 -8.88 28.24
CA ALA A 132 8.77 -7.51 27.72
C ALA A 132 7.40 -6.84 27.82
N SER A 133 7.41 -5.57 28.16
CA SER A 133 6.21 -4.74 28.13
C SER A 133 5.89 -4.26 26.71
N ASP A 134 4.63 -3.93 26.45
CA ASP A 134 4.17 -3.36 25.18
C ASP A 134 5.02 -2.13 24.75
N ALA A 135 5.50 -1.33 25.71
CA ALA A 135 6.37 -0.20 25.45
C ALA A 135 7.79 -0.60 25.00
N GLU A 136 8.35 -1.67 25.57
CA GLU A 136 9.64 -2.22 25.14
C GLU A 136 9.53 -2.86 23.76
N GLU A 137 8.44 -3.57 23.49
CA GLU A 137 8.12 -4.12 22.17
C GLU A 137 7.96 -3.02 21.12
N ALA A 138 7.21 -1.97 21.43
CA ALA A 138 7.03 -0.81 20.55
C ALA A 138 8.35 -0.07 20.27
N ALA A 139 9.20 0.11 21.28
CA ALA A 139 10.52 0.71 21.10
C ALA A 139 11.42 -0.14 20.19
N ALA A 140 11.45 -1.46 20.39
CA ALA A 140 12.23 -2.37 19.54
C ALA A 140 11.68 -2.44 18.11
N TRP A 141 10.35 -2.38 17.93
CA TRP A 141 9.70 -2.26 16.63
C TRP A 141 10.08 -0.96 15.93
N LEU A 142 10.03 0.17 16.64
CA LEU A 142 10.38 1.49 16.11
C LEU A 142 11.80 1.50 15.54
N GLU A 143 12.76 0.89 16.23
CA GLU A 143 14.13 0.76 15.77
C GLU A 143 14.25 0.04 14.41
N LYS A 144 13.33 -0.88 14.09
CA LYS A 144 13.30 -1.57 12.80
C LYS A 144 12.73 -0.70 11.69
N VAL A 145 11.69 0.09 11.97
CA VAL A 145 10.95 0.83 10.93
C VAL A 145 11.41 2.27 10.73
N LYS A 146 12.08 2.87 11.71
CA LYS A 146 12.44 4.30 11.68
C LYS A 146 13.26 4.71 10.46
N GLY A 147 14.12 3.82 9.96
CA GLY A 147 14.92 4.06 8.75
C GLY A 147 14.08 4.16 7.47
N VAL A 148 12.99 3.40 7.40
CA VAL A 148 11.99 3.53 6.32
C VAL A 148 11.18 4.80 6.54
N TRP A 149 10.75 5.09 7.77
CA TRP A 149 9.97 6.31 8.06
C TRP A 149 10.70 7.58 7.67
N LYS A 150 11.99 7.73 8.03
CA LYS A 150 12.80 8.88 7.58
C LYS A 150 12.79 9.07 6.07
N GLN A 151 12.82 7.99 5.32
CA GLN A 151 12.77 8.06 3.86
C GLN A 151 11.38 8.47 3.36
N LEU A 152 10.30 8.04 4.03
CA LEU A 152 8.95 8.51 3.76
C LEU A 152 8.82 10.03 3.97
N GLU A 153 9.44 10.58 5.02
CA GLU A 153 9.45 12.03 5.26
C GLU A 153 10.07 12.80 4.07
N THR A 154 11.09 12.23 3.41
CA THR A 154 11.68 12.84 2.20
C THR A 154 10.72 12.90 1.00
N LEU A 155 9.72 12.01 0.93
CA LEU A 155 8.71 12.05 -0.12
C LEU A 155 7.81 13.28 0.03
N VAL A 156 7.53 13.68 1.28
CA VAL A 156 6.80 14.91 1.58
C VAL A 156 7.61 16.13 1.23
N ALA A 157 8.89 16.15 1.61
CA ALA A 157 9.80 17.23 1.22
C ALA A 157 9.94 17.39 -0.32
N LYS A 158 9.77 16.30 -1.07
CA LYS A 158 9.78 16.27 -2.55
C LYS A 158 8.41 16.49 -3.19
N ASN A 159 7.36 16.74 -2.41
CA ASN A 159 5.98 16.86 -2.88
C ASN A 159 5.44 15.63 -3.63
N GLN A 160 5.99 14.43 -3.39
CA GLN A 160 5.49 13.18 -3.98
C GLN A 160 4.33 12.58 -3.16
N ALA A 161 4.26 12.90 -1.88
CA ALA A 161 3.13 12.62 -1.00
C ALA A 161 2.86 13.83 -0.10
N PHE A 162 1.62 14.28 0.08
CA PHE A 162 1.33 15.44 0.93
C PHE A 162 1.12 15.10 2.40
N SER A 163 0.73 13.86 2.70
CA SER A 163 0.57 13.37 4.06
C SER A 163 0.98 11.91 4.17
N LEU A 164 1.47 11.52 5.35
CA LEU A 164 1.87 10.16 5.66
C LEU A 164 0.92 9.54 6.67
N GLY A 165 0.71 8.25 6.54
CA GLY A 165 -0.08 7.43 7.44
C GLY A 165 0.49 6.03 7.60
N VAL A 166 -0.06 5.34 8.58
CA VAL A 166 0.25 3.93 8.87
C VAL A 166 -1.04 3.12 8.84
N ALA A 167 -0.92 1.80 8.92
CA ALA A 167 -2.07 0.92 9.04
C ALA A 167 -1.79 -0.19 10.05
N ASP A 168 -2.83 -0.56 10.80
CA ASP A 168 -2.85 -1.64 11.77
C ASP A 168 -1.72 -1.58 12.81
N LEU A 169 -1.33 -0.38 13.25
CA LEU A 169 -0.41 -0.27 14.38
C LEU A 169 -1.14 -0.44 15.71
N GLU A 170 -0.45 -1.09 16.64
CA GLU A 170 -0.90 -1.09 18.03
C GLU A 170 -0.69 0.29 18.67
N VAL A 171 -1.44 0.58 19.73
CA VAL A 171 -1.43 1.91 20.38
C VAL A 171 -0.02 2.36 20.78
N GLU A 172 0.77 1.47 21.39
CA GLU A 172 2.14 1.81 21.81
C GLU A 172 3.10 1.96 20.62
N GLN A 173 2.91 1.22 19.52
CA GLN A 173 3.69 1.39 18.30
C GLN A 173 3.39 2.73 17.61
N LEU A 174 2.10 3.07 17.47
CA LEU A 174 1.67 4.34 16.91
C LEU A 174 2.19 5.52 17.75
N LYS A 175 2.05 5.42 19.07
CA LYS A 175 2.55 6.43 20.01
C LYS A 175 4.06 6.60 19.90
N ALA A 176 4.82 5.50 19.93
CA ALA A 176 6.27 5.54 19.80
C ALA A 176 6.70 6.21 18.49
N LEU A 177 6.07 5.85 17.36
CA LEU A 177 6.36 6.48 16.06
C LEU A 177 5.98 7.96 16.03
N PHE A 178 4.81 8.33 16.54
CA PHE A 178 4.31 9.70 16.53
C PHE A 178 5.14 10.65 17.42
N GLU A 179 5.62 10.16 18.55
CA GLU A 179 6.49 10.91 19.46
C GLU A 179 7.91 11.05 18.91
N TRP A 180 8.43 10.01 18.25
CA TRP A 180 9.76 10.00 17.66
C TRP A 180 9.88 10.78 16.35
N ALA A 181 8.86 10.77 15.49
CA ALA A 181 8.90 11.45 14.20
C ALA A 181 8.96 12.98 14.38
N GLU A 182 10.02 13.59 13.84
CA GLU A 182 10.30 15.03 14.01
C GLU A 182 9.69 15.87 12.89
N ASP A 183 9.89 15.47 11.63
CA ASP A 183 9.54 16.27 10.46
C ASP A 183 8.11 16.00 9.99
N VAL A 184 7.73 14.72 9.83
CA VAL A 184 6.38 14.35 9.40
C VAL A 184 5.83 13.23 10.27
N LYS A 185 4.83 13.57 11.07
CA LYS A 185 4.11 12.63 11.92
C LYS A 185 3.06 11.86 11.12
N PRO A 186 2.77 10.58 11.47
CA PRO A 186 1.64 9.87 10.89
C PRO A 186 0.35 10.65 11.21
N CYS A 187 -0.37 11.04 10.17
CA CYS A 187 -1.62 11.82 10.27
C CYS A 187 -2.87 10.94 10.30
N ILE A 188 -2.71 9.66 9.95
CA ILE A 188 -3.75 8.65 9.98
C ILE A 188 -3.15 7.30 10.36
N ASP A 189 -3.90 6.53 11.13
CA ASP A 189 -3.71 5.09 11.27
C ASP A 189 -4.95 4.39 10.70
N HIS A 190 -4.78 3.68 9.59
CA HIS A 190 -5.85 2.93 8.96
C HIS A 190 -5.99 1.58 9.67
N TYR A 191 -6.77 1.58 10.75
CA TYR A 191 -7.04 0.42 11.60
C TYR A 191 -8.40 -0.22 11.28
N ASN A 192 -8.53 -1.54 11.46
CA ASN A 192 -9.84 -2.19 11.43
C ASN A 192 -10.54 -2.14 12.81
N MET A 193 -11.83 -1.81 12.81
CA MET A 193 -12.65 -1.63 14.01
C MET A 193 -13.19 -2.92 14.63
N ASP A 194 -13.07 -4.10 14.00
CA ASP A 194 -13.64 -5.35 14.56
C ASP A 194 -12.98 -5.83 15.87
N GLY A 195 -11.93 -5.13 16.35
CA GLY A 195 -11.31 -5.37 17.66
C GLY A 195 -11.61 -4.30 18.72
N CYS A 196 -12.37 -3.24 18.41
CA CYS A 196 -12.62 -2.14 19.33
C CYS A 196 -14.11 -2.09 19.65
N CYS A 197 -14.47 -2.36 20.91
CA CYS A 197 -15.82 -2.62 21.46
C CYS A 197 -16.18 -4.12 21.54
N ALA A 198 -15.54 -4.82 22.49
CA ALA A 198 -16.16 -5.95 23.18
C ALA A 198 -16.58 -5.51 24.59
#